data_AF-A0A399YTM5-F1
#
_entry.id   AF-A0A399YTM5-F1
#
_cell.length_a   1.000
_cell.length_b   1.000
_cell.length_c   1.000
_cell.angle_alpha   90.00
_cell.angle_beta   90.00
_cell.angle_gamma   90.00
#
_symmetry.space_group_name_H-M   'P 1'
#
loop_
_entity.id
_entity.type
_entity.pdbx_description
1 polymer ?
#
loop_
_entity_poly.entity_id
_entity_poly.type
_entity_poly.pdbx_seq_one_letter_code
_entity_poly.pdbx_strand_id
1 'polypeptide(L)'
;MAQAHPVERWHEIVRARSVEVMTFYLAGALQVLGNDAFHYVREIVGEHDAVLEFETLVDGLYINGVDLLRWNDAGQLIEFKVMLRPLKANQIVQQKMAELLDGSTGGRGKAF
;
A
#
# COMPACT_ATOMS: atom_id res chain seq x y z
N MET A 1 13.72 -27.59 -12.53
CA MET A 1 14.16 -26.19 -12.32
C MET A 1 13.01 -25.49 -11.62
N ALA A 2 13.02 -25.46 -10.28
CA ALA A 2 11.96 -24.80 -9.50
C ALA A 2 12.11 -23.29 -9.71
N GLN A 3 11.10 -22.66 -10.32
CA GLN A 3 11.05 -21.22 -10.46
C GLN A 3 10.85 -20.61 -9.07
N ALA A 4 11.64 -19.61 -8.72
CA ALA A 4 11.59 -18.94 -7.42
C ALA A 4 10.19 -18.37 -7.15
N HIS A 5 9.72 -18.48 -5.90
CA HIS A 5 8.38 -18.07 -5.49
C HIS A 5 8.23 -16.53 -5.65
N PRO A 6 7.08 -16.01 -6.13
CA PRO A 6 6.87 -14.58 -6.38
C PRO A 6 7.18 -13.65 -5.18
N VAL A 7 7.00 -14.15 -3.95
CA VAL A 7 7.28 -13.44 -2.69
C VAL A 7 8.76 -13.07 -2.53
N GLU A 8 9.69 -13.93 -2.96
CA GLU A 8 11.14 -13.67 -2.86
C GLU A 8 11.60 -12.56 -3.82
N ARG A 9 10.76 -12.21 -4.80
CA ARG A 9 11.04 -11.24 -5.86
C ARG A 9 10.32 -9.90 -5.68
N TRP A 10 9.72 -9.67 -4.51
CA TRP A 10 8.98 -8.44 -4.17
C TRP A 10 9.72 -7.15 -4.55
N HIS A 11 11.02 -7.06 -4.25
CA HIS A 11 11.83 -5.88 -4.58
C HIS A 11 12.02 -5.64 -6.10
N GLU A 12 11.82 -6.66 -6.94
CA GLU A 12 11.90 -6.53 -8.40
C GLU A 12 10.53 -6.16 -9.01
N ILE A 13 9.44 -6.72 -8.49
CA ILE A 13 8.07 -6.42 -8.96
C ILE A 13 7.68 -4.98 -8.62
N VAL A 14 8.00 -4.49 -7.42
CA VAL A 14 7.68 -3.12 -6.99
C VAL A 14 8.52 -2.06 -7.73
N ARG A 15 9.66 -2.43 -8.31
CA ARG A 15 10.49 -1.49 -9.12
C ARG A 15 10.02 -1.37 -10.57
N ALA A 16 9.12 -2.24 -11.05
CA ALA A 16 8.70 -2.27 -12.44
C ALA A 16 7.40 -1.48 -12.69
N ARG A 17 7.61 -0.19 -12.97
CA ARG A 17 6.70 0.78 -13.64
C ARG A 17 5.46 1.27 -12.86
N SER A 18 5.43 2.59 -12.76
CA SER A 18 4.51 3.44 -12.02
C SER A 18 3.06 3.39 -12.51
N VAL A 19 2.12 3.25 -11.58
CA VAL A 19 0.88 4.02 -11.64
C VAL A 19 1.10 5.16 -10.66
N GLU A 20 1.51 6.35 -11.12
CA GLU A 20 1.93 7.46 -10.25
C GLU A 20 0.89 7.80 -9.16
N VAL A 21 -0.40 7.61 -9.45
CA VAL A 21 -1.51 7.77 -8.50
C VAL A 21 -1.49 6.70 -7.40
N MET A 22 -1.19 5.45 -7.77
CA MET A 22 -1.01 4.35 -6.82
C MET A 22 0.21 4.62 -5.95
N THR A 23 1.31 5.13 -6.51
CA THR A 23 2.51 5.50 -5.77
C THR A 23 2.24 6.59 -4.72
N PHE A 24 1.45 7.63 -5.04
CA PHE A 24 1.11 8.68 -4.07
C PHE A 24 0.18 8.17 -2.96
N TYR A 25 -0.87 7.43 -3.32
CA TYR A 25 -1.79 6.84 -2.34
C TYR A 25 -1.07 5.85 -1.43
N LEU A 26 -0.22 4.99 -2.01
CA LEU A 26 0.63 4.07 -1.28
C LEU A 26 1.64 4.81 -0.42
N ALA A 27 2.32 5.84 -0.92
CA ALA A 27 3.34 6.56 -0.15
C ALA A 27 2.75 7.16 1.12
N GLY A 28 1.59 7.80 1.04
CA GLY A 28 0.97 8.35 2.24
C GLY A 28 0.35 7.27 3.14
N ALA A 29 -0.30 6.23 2.59
CA ALA A 29 -0.75 5.10 3.39
C ALA A 29 0.41 4.38 4.11
N LEU A 30 1.56 4.22 3.45
CA LEU A 30 2.78 3.64 4.01
C LEU A 30 3.39 4.56 5.08
N GLN A 31 3.30 5.88 4.92
CA GLN A 31 3.75 6.83 5.94
C GLN A 31 2.89 6.78 7.21
N VAL A 32 1.61 6.41 7.10
CA VAL A 32 0.72 6.23 8.26
C VAL A 32 0.87 4.86 8.89
N LEU A 33 0.85 3.81 8.06
CA LEU A 33 0.75 2.42 8.50
C LEU A 33 2.12 1.80 8.76
N GLY A 34 3.15 2.20 8.00
CA GLY A 34 4.52 1.71 8.06
C GLY A 34 5.32 2.32 9.21
N ASN A 35 4.91 1.99 10.43
CA ASN A 35 5.62 2.31 11.67
C ASN A 35 6.22 1.03 12.28
N ASP A 36 6.89 1.16 13.44
CA ASP A 36 7.59 0.05 14.10
C ASP A 36 6.66 -1.12 14.52
N ALA A 37 5.34 -0.89 14.62
CA ALA A 37 4.35 -1.92 14.91
C ALA A 37 3.84 -2.65 13.67
N PHE A 38 4.14 -2.16 12.46
CA PHE A 38 3.70 -2.79 11.22
C PHE A 38 4.39 -4.15 11.00
N HIS A 39 3.59 -5.19 10.76
CA HIS A 39 4.12 -6.48 10.34
C HIS A 39 3.06 -7.27 9.58
N TYR A 40 3.52 -8.08 8.61
CA TYR A 40 2.66 -9.05 7.93
C TYR A 40 2.40 -10.26 8.84
N VAL A 41 1.14 -10.68 8.94
CA VAL A 41 0.69 -11.79 9.79
C VAL A 41 0.22 -13.00 8.99
N ARG A 42 -0.12 -12.81 7.72
CA ARG A 42 -0.54 -13.90 6.83
C ARG A 42 -0.36 -13.54 5.37
N GLU A 43 0.00 -14.53 4.57
CA GLU A 43 0.11 -14.40 3.13
C GLU A 43 -0.73 -15.49 2.44
N ILE A 44 -1.47 -15.09 1.41
CA ILE A 44 -2.15 -16.00 0.48
C ILE A 44 -1.64 -15.65 -0.91
N VAL A 45 -1.05 -16.62 -1.60
CA VAL A 45 -0.49 -16.42 -2.94
C VAL A 45 -1.18 -17.36 -3.91
N GLY A 46 -1.84 -16.77 -4.91
CA GLY A 46 -2.37 -17.43 -6.08
C GLY A 46 -1.42 -17.33 -7.28
N GLU A 47 -1.87 -17.80 -8.43
CA GLU A 47 -1.10 -17.75 -9.68
C GLU A 47 -0.96 -16.32 -10.22
N HIS A 48 -2.02 -15.51 -10.07
CA HIS A 48 -2.14 -14.15 -10.61
C HIS A 48 -2.49 -13.09 -9.57
N ASP A 49 -2.58 -13.48 -8.30
CA ASP A 49 -2.98 -12.62 -7.22
C ASP A 49 -2.29 -12.98 -5.92
N ALA A 50 -2.20 -12.00 -5.02
CA ALA A 50 -1.74 -12.20 -3.66
C ALA A 50 -2.56 -11.34 -2.70
N VAL A 51 -2.76 -11.87 -1.50
CA VAL A 51 -3.30 -11.15 -0.35
C VAL A 51 -2.27 -11.20 0.76
N LEU A 52 -1.82 -10.02 1.19
CA LEU A 52 -0.88 -9.87 2.30
C LEU A 52 -1.62 -9.23 3.46
N GLU A 53 -1.94 -10.01 4.48
CA GLU A 53 -2.56 -9.52 5.71
C GLU A 53 -1.50 -8.94 6.63
N PHE A 54 -1.75 -7.74 7.13
CA PHE A 54 -0.87 -7.03 8.04
C PHE A 54 -1.61 -6.52 9.27
N GLU A 55 -0.83 -6.25 10.31
CA GLU A 55 -1.28 -5.60 11.53
C GLU A 55 -0.36 -4.43 11.84
N THR A 56 -0.92 -3.38 12.43
CA THR A 56 -0.16 -2.21 12.91
C THR A 56 -0.93 -1.51 14.05
N LEU A 57 -0.25 -0.58 14.72
CA LEU A 57 -0.82 0.27 15.73
C LEU A 57 -0.60 1.74 15.34
N VAL A 58 -1.67 2.52 15.23
CA VAL A 58 -1.61 3.95 14.90
C VAL A 58 -2.41 4.71 15.93
N ASP A 59 -1.77 5.64 16.66
CA ASP A 59 -2.42 6.45 17.71
C ASP A 59 -3.21 5.60 18.73
N GLY A 60 -2.68 4.43 19.09
CA GLY A 60 -3.32 3.48 20.00
C GLY A 60 -4.49 2.69 19.39
N LEU A 61 -4.83 2.93 18.12
CA LEU A 61 -5.79 2.13 17.37
C LEU A 61 -5.07 0.94 16.72
N TYR A 62 -5.48 -0.26 17.10
CA TYR A 62 -5.07 -1.47 16.40
C TYR A 62 -5.76 -1.53 15.04
N ILE A 63 -4.96 -1.74 14.00
CA ILE A 63 -5.39 -1.82 12.61
C ILE A 63 -4.95 -3.17 12.06
N ASN A 64 -5.88 -3.86 11.43
CA ASN A 64 -5.61 -5.02 10.59
C ASN A 64 -6.02 -4.66 9.17
N GLY A 65 -5.23 -5.07 8.19
CA GLY A 65 -5.49 -4.74 6.81
C GLY A 65 -4.97 -5.81 5.87
N VAL A 66 -5.34 -5.68 4.60
CA VAL A 66 -4.81 -6.52 3.54
C VAL A 66 -4.37 -5.67 2.35
N ASP A 67 -3.23 -6.01 1.80
CA ASP A 67 -2.81 -5.61 0.46
C ASP A 67 -3.25 -6.70 -0.52
N LEU A 68 -4.15 -6.38 -1.43
CA LEU A 68 -4.60 -7.25 -2.51
C LEU A 68 -3.91 -6.81 -3.81
N LEU A 69 -3.13 -7.72 -4.38
CA LEU A 69 -2.37 -7.51 -5.59
C LEU A 69 -2.88 -8.42 -6.70
N ARG A 70 -2.86 -7.95 -7.94
CA ARG A 70 -3.09 -8.78 -9.12
C ARG A 70 -2.10 -8.46 -10.22
N TRP A 71 -1.58 -9.47 -10.89
CA TRP A 71 -0.71 -9.32 -12.06
C TRP A 71 -1.24 -10.07 -13.28
N ASN A 72 -0.77 -9.69 -14.47
CA ASN A 72 -1.06 -10.39 -15.72
C ASN A 72 -0.03 -11.50 -16.00
N ASP A 73 -0.24 -12.26 -17.08
CA ASP A 73 0.65 -13.35 -17.51
C ASP A 73 2.10 -12.90 -17.80
N ALA A 74 2.31 -11.60 -18.06
CA ALA A 74 3.63 -11.01 -18.23
C ALA A 74 4.29 -10.60 -16.90
N GLY A 75 3.68 -10.92 -15.75
CA GLY A 75 4.15 -10.57 -14.41
C GLY A 75 4.00 -9.10 -14.05
N GLN A 76 3.18 -8.34 -14.78
CA GLN A 76 2.98 -6.91 -14.54
C GLN A 76 1.81 -6.70 -13.58
N LEU A 77 1.99 -5.87 -12.56
CA LEU A 77 0.92 -5.49 -11.63
C LEU A 77 -0.18 -4.71 -12.37
N ILE A 78 -1.40 -5.23 -12.34
CA ILE A 78 -2.59 -4.64 -12.99
C ILE A 78 -3.61 -4.16 -11.97
N GLU A 79 -3.51 -4.58 -10.71
CA GLU A 79 -4.42 -4.19 -9.64
C GLU A 79 -3.69 -4.11 -8.31
N PHE A 80 -4.01 -3.08 -7.54
CA PHE A 80 -3.56 -2.93 -6.16
C PHE A 80 -4.67 -2.30 -5.32
N LYS A 81 -5.06 -2.97 -4.24
CA LYS A 81 -6.10 -2.50 -3.33
C LYS A 81 -5.64 -2.70 -1.90
N VAL A 82 -5.92 -1.71 -1.05
CA VAL A 82 -5.74 -1.82 0.39
C VAL A 82 -7.11 -1.82 1.05
N MET A 83 -7.35 -2.75 1.96
CA MET A 83 -8.55 -2.75 2.80
C MET A 83 -8.12 -2.72 4.26
N LEU A 84 -8.75 -1.85 5.05
CA LEU A 84 -8.41 -1.64 6.45
C LEU A 84 -9.61 -1.89 7.36
N ARG A 85 -9.34 -2.48 8.51
CA ARG A 85 -10.24 -2.57 9.66
C ARG A 85 -9.54 -2.07 10.94
N PRO A 86 -10.28 -1.45 11.87
CA PRO A 86 -11.70 -1.11 11.79
C PRO A 86 -11.98 0.07 10.83
N LEU A 87 -13.24 0.41 10.56
CA LEU A 87 -13.62 1.53 9.67
C LEU A 87 -12.88 2.84 10.01
N LYS A 88 -12.64 3.10 11.31
CA LYS A 88 -11.90 4.25 11.81
C LYS A 88 -10.46 4.35 11.25
N ALA A 89 -9.83 3.22 10.90
CA ALA A 89 -8.52 3.20 10.26
C ALA A 89 -8.53 3.94 8.91
N ASN A 90 -9.60 3.76 8.11
CA ASN A 90 -9.74 4.44 6.83
C ASN A 90 -9.85 5.96 7.00
N GLN A 91 -10.49 6.43 8.08
CA GLN A 91 -10.61 7.86 8.37
C GLN A 91 -9.25 8.48 8.73
N ILE A 92 -8.44 7.78 9.54
CA ILE A 92 -7.10 8.24 9.91
C ILE A 92 -6.20 8.35 8.67
N VAL A 93 -6.23 7.32 7.80
CA VAL A 93 -5.48 7.37 6.55
C VAL A 93 -5.95 8.52 5.67
N GLN A 94 -7.26 8.70 5.48
CA GLN A 94 -7.81 9.83 4.70
C GLN A 94 -7.38 11.20 5.24
N GLN A 95 -7.39 11.39 6.56
CA GLN A 95 -6.95 12.64 7.20
C GLN A 95 -5.47 12.92 6.92
N LYS A 96 -4.59 11.95 7.17
CA LYS A 96 -3.15 12.12 6.96
C LYS A 96 -2.81 12.27 5.47
N MET A 97 -3.55 11.61 4.57
CA MET A 97 -3.42 11.83 3.13
C MET A 97 -3.78 13.28 2.75
N ALA A 98 -4.86 13.83 3.32
CA ALA A 98 -5.24 15.22 3.09
C ALA A 98 -4.14 16.19 3.57
N GLU A 99 -3.56 15.96 4.75
CA GLU A 99 -2.43 16.74 5.28
C GLU A 99 -1.21 16.72 4.34
N LEU A 100 -0.87 15.55 3.78
CA LEU A 100 0.24 15.42 2.83
C LEU A 100 -0.03 16.17 1.51
N LEU A 101 -1.26 16.11 1.00
CA LEU A 101 -1.66 16.82 -0.20
C LEU A 101 -1.65 18.34 0.01
N ASP A 102 -2.18 18.82 1.13
CA ASP A 102 -2.15 20.24 1.50
C ASP A 102 -0.71 20.74 1.67
N GLY A 103 0.16 19.95 2.32
CA GLY A 103 1.59 20.25 2.44
C GLY A 103 2.34 20.25 1.10
N SER A 104 1.93 19.40 0.15
CA SER A 104 2.50 19.36 -1.21
C SER A 104 2.01 20.49 -2.12
N THR A 105 0.90 21.15 -1.76
CA THR A 105 0.30 22.25 -2.54
C THR A 105 0.91 23.61 -2.20
N GLY A 106 1.85 23.68 -1.25
CA GLY A 106 2.59 24.90 -0.90
C GLY A 106 3.56 25.44 -1.97
N GLY A 107 3.64 24.81 -3.16
CA GLY A 107 4.61 25.14 -4.21
C GLY A 107 4.05 25.58 -5.57
N ARG A 108 2.72 25.69 -5.77
CA ARG A 108 2.17 26.15 -7.06
C ARG A 108 1.07 27.18 -6.90
N GLY A 109 1.51 28.44 -6.88
CA GLY A 109 0.86 29.54 -7.60
C GLY A 109 -0.43 30.10 -7.01
N LYS A 110 -0.29 31.21 -6.27
CA LYS A 110 -1.20 32.34 -6.51
C LYS A 110 -1.01 32.76 -7.97
N ALA A 111 -2.02 32.55 -8.79
CA ALA A 111 -2.14 33.19 -10.10
C ALA A 111 -3.63 33.37 -10.42
N PHE A 112 -4.05 34.62 -10.19
CA PHE A 112 -5.28 35.30 -10.64
C PHE A 112 -6.59 34.97 -9.93
#